data_AF-A0A6B8RC04-F1
#
_entry.id   AF-A0A6B8RC04-F1
#
_cell.length_a   1.000
_cell.length_b   1.000
_cell.length_c   1.000
_cell.angle_alpha   90.00
_cell.angle_beta   90.00
_cell.angle_gamma   90.00
#
_symmetry.space_group_name_H-M   'P 1'
#
loop_
_entity.id
_entity.type
_entity.pdbx_description
1 polymer ?
#
loop_
_entity_poly.entity_id
_entity_poly.type
_entity_poly.pdbx_seq_one_letter_code
_entity_poly.pdbx_strand_id
1 'polypeptide(L)'
;MEVNDKPAINGWWIIVSFLLLILFPVGLVLLLIRIIQHRNLSFKKIADLKVSAYALLAMYGVIIFFSQVGEIIDRKQNILGVASFSAALLIPAGFLFWLSKKRTKQLNDRYDSYYDIIIERKIKSIDQIAQMAGKREQMVKNDLQRMIYLGLLNNGFIDEISNSIVFYESSDEEEETYVEYEDETEDEAEVVQDKLFPKKVECAGCGSSSTLKPRETIFCTYCGASLVYPA
;
A
#
# COMPACT_ATOMS: atom_id res chain seq x y z
N MET A 1 6.44 -13.04 1.06
CA MET A 1 6.54 -12.63 -0.35
C MET A 1 6.65 -11.12 -0.39
N GLU A 2 7.66 -10.58 -1.06
CA GLU A 2 7.85 -9.13 -1.18
C GLU A 2 6.69 -8.56 -2.04
N VAL A 3 5.86 -7.70 -1.46
CA VAL A 3 4.71 -7.11 -2.16
C VAL A 3 5.23 -6.12 -3.19
N ASN A 4 5.39 -6.57 -4.44
CA ASN A 4 5.80 -5.71 -5.53
C ASN A 4 4.58 -4.95 -6.11
N ASP A 5 4.37 -3.72 -5.60
CA ASP A 5 3.30 -2.82 -6.07
C ASP A 5 3.59 -2.25 -7.47
N LYS A 6 4.79 -2.48 -8.03
CA LYS A 6 5.14 -1.98 -9.36
C LYS A 6 4.26 -2.67 -10.43
N PRO A 7 3.77 -1.92 -11.42
CA PRO A 7 3.06 -2.51 -12.55
C PRO A 7 4.06 -3.32 -13.40
N ALA A 8 3.57 -4.37 -14.08
CA ALA A 8 4.43 -5.20 -14.93
C ALA A 8 5.08 -4.40 -16.08
N ILE A 9 4.41 -3.33 -16.52
CA ILE A 9 4.89 -2.39 -17.53
C ILE A 9 4.74 -0.99 -16.93
N ASN A 10 5.74 -0.11 -17.06
CA ASN A 10 5.61 1.28 -16.61
C ASN A 10 4.68 2.06 -17.54
N GLY A 11 3.75 2.84 -16.98
CA GLY A 11 2.75 3.59 -17.76
C GLY A 11 3.38 4.60 -18.72
N TRP A 12 4.54 5.13 -18.33
CA TRP A 12 5.33 6.06 -19.14
C TRP A 12 5.70 5.50 -20.52
N TRP A 13 6.15 4.24 -20.60
CA TRP A 13 6.52 3.62 -21.89
C TRP A 13 5.34 3.52 -22.85
N ILE A 14 4.13 3.29 -22.32
CA ILE A 14 2.91 3.24 -23.13
C ILE A 14 2.61 4.64 -23.67
N ILE A 15 2.64 5.67 -22.82
CA ILE A 15 2.38 7.05 -23.21
C ILE A 15 3.38 7.53 -24.27
N VAL A 16 4.67 7.27 -24.08
CA VAL A 16 5.73 7.61 -25.05
C VAL A 16 5.54 6.89 -26.38
N SER A 17 5.11 5.62 -26.36
CA SER A 17 4.84 4.86 -27.59
C SER A 17 3.70 5.49 -28.41
N PHE A 18 2.65 5.98 -27.73
CA PHE A 18 1.55 6.71 -28.39
C PHE A 18 1.98 8.09 -28.90
N LEU A 19 2.90 8.76 -28.19
CA LEU A 19 3.44 10.06 -28.59
C LEU A 19 4.25 9.97 -29.90
N LEU A 20 4.98 8.88 -30.10
CA LEU A 20 5.92 8.73 -31.22
C LEU A 20 5.28 8.34 -32.57
N LEU A 21 3.94 8.22 -32.68
CA LEU A 21 3.12 7.80 -33.84
C LEU A 21 3.53 6.49 -34.54
N ILE A 22 4.78 6.38 -34.99
CA ILE A 22 5.40 5.19 -35.59
C ILE A 22 5.29 3.98 -34.64
N LEU A 23 5.34 4.23 -33.33
CA LEU A 23 5.23 3.19 -32.28
C LEU A 23 3.81 3.01 -31.72
N PHE A 24 2.79 3.60 -32.36
CA PHE A 24 1.40 3.41 -31.95
C PHE A 24 0.94 1.94 -31.83
N PRO A 25 1.22 1.03 -32.81
CA PRO A 25 0.77 -0.36 -32.68
C PRO A 25 1.44 -1.06 -31.49
N VAL A 26 2.71 -0.72 -31.19
CA VAL A 26 3.43 -1.24 -30.02
C VAL A 26 2.76 -0.74 -28.73
N GLY A 27 2.41 0.55 -28.67
CA GLY A 27 1.69 1.11 -27.53
C GLY A 27 0.38 0.39 -27.23
N LEU A 28 -0.41 0.05 -28.27
CA LEU A 28 -1.68 -0.65 -28.12
C LEU A 28 -1.48 -2.08 -27.59
N VAL A 29 -0.49 -2.81 -28.12
CA VAL A 29 -0.14 -4.16 -27.64
C VAL A 29 0.31 -4.13 -26.17
N LEU A 30 1.18 -3.19 -25.79
CA LEU A 30 1.63 -3.03 -24.40
C LEU A 30 0.47 -2.73 -23.45
N LEU A 31 -0.49 -1.91 -23.89
CA LEU A 31 -1.70 -1.60 -23.13
C LEU A 31 -2.58 -2.86 -22.94
N LEU A 32 -2.78 -3.66 -24.00
CA LEU A 32 -3.54 -4.91 -23.90
C LEU A 32 -2.91 -5.93 -22.96
N ILE A 33 -1.60 -6.17 -23.09
CA ILE A 33 -0.85 -7.06 -22.19
C ILE A 33 -1.03 -6.61 -20.73
N ARG A 34 -0.90 -5.31 -20.49
CA ARG A 34 -1.06 -4.70 -19.16
C ARG A 34 -2.46 -4.95 -18.58
N ILE A 35 -3.52 -4.73 -19.36
CA ILE A 35 -4.90 -4.96 -18.91
C ILE A 35 -5.13 -6.44 -18.54
N ILE A 36 -4.61 -7.37 -19.36
CA ILE A 36 -4.78 -8.80 -19.13
C ILE A 36 -4.08 -9.22 -17.83
N GLN A 37 -2.85 -8.77 -17.61
CA GLN A 37 -2.07 -9.09 -16.41
C GLN A 37 -2.70 -8.53 -15.12
N HIS A 38 -3.33 -7.35 -15.19
CA HIS A 38 -3.93 -6.70 -14.04
C HIS A 38 -5.38 -7.12 -13.75
N ARG A 39 -5.91 -8.16 -14.43
CA ARG A 39 -7.31 -8.58 -14.31
C ARG A 39 -7.77 -8.95 -12.90
N ASN A 40 -6.87 -9.33 -11.99
CA ASN A 40 -7.23 -9.74 -10.62
C ASN A 40 -6.91 -8.67 -9.56
N LEU A 41 -6.32 -7.54 -9.93
CA LEU A 41 -5.86 -6.49 -9.00
C LEU A 41 -6.70 -5.22 -9.19
N SER A 42 -7.59 -4.95 -8.23
CA SER A 42 -8.53 -3.83 -8.30
C SER A 42 -7.83 -2.48 -8.52
N PHE A 43 -6.77 -2.23 -7.75
CA PHE A 43 -6.01 -0.98 -7.83
C PHE A 43 -5.22 -0.85 -9.14
N LYS A 44 -4.63 -1.94 -9.67
CA LYS A 44 -3.90 -1.89 -10.95
C LYS A 44 -4.86 -1.62 -12.12
N LYS A 45 -6.08 -2.17 -12.12
CA LYS A 45 -7.11 -1.80 -13.11
C LYS A 45 -7.44 -0.31 -13.11
N ILE A 46 -7.50 0.31 -11.93
CA ILE A 46 -7.78 1.74 -11.80
C ILE A 46 -6.61 2.55 -12.38
N ALA A 47 -5.38 2.12 -12.12
CA ALA A 47 -4.18 2.72 -12.73
C ALA A 47 -4.20 2.56 -14.26
N ASP A 48 -4.59 1.41 -14.78
CA ASP A 48 -4.67 1.16 -16.23
C ASP A 48 -5.72 2.03 -16.91
N LEU A 49 -6.87 2.30 -16.27
CA LEU A 49 -7.85 3.28 -16.75
C LEU A 49 -7.24 4.68 -16.89
N LYS A 50 -6.44 5.12 -15.91
CA LYS A 50 -5.74 6.41 -15.97
C LYS A 50 -4.73 6.44 -17.11
N VAL A 51 -3.88 5.40 -17.22
CA VAL A 51 -2.89 5.29 -18.31
C VAL A 51 -3.57 5.30 -19.67
N SER A 52 -4.70 4.61 -19.82
CA SER A 52 -5.47 4.58 -21.07
C SER A 52 -6.04 5.96 -21.41
N ALA A 53 -6.54 6.69 -20.42
CA ALA A 53 -7.01 8.07 -20.62
C ALA A 53 -5.88 9.02 -21.01
N TYR A 54 -4.71 8.92 -20.38
CA TYR A 54 -3.52 9.69 -20.75
C TYR A 54 -3.00 9.33 -22.15
N ALA A 55 -3.07 8.06 -22.56
CA ALA A 55 -2.68 7.64 -23.91
C ALA A 55 -3.57 8.27 -24.99
N LEU A 56 -4.88 8.36 -24.75
CA LEU A 56 -5.81 9.06 -25.64
C LEU A 56 -5.55 10.57 -25.69
N LEU A 57 -5.23 11.20 -24.55
CA LEU A 57 -4.85 12.61 -24.51
C LEU A 57 -3.52 12.87 -25.24
N ALA A 58 -2.54 11.98 -25.11
CA ALA A 58 -1.29 12.06 -25.85
C ALA A 58 -1.54 11.98 -27.37
N MET A 59 -2.37 11.03 -27.80
CA MET A 59 -2.76 10.91 -29.21
C MET A 59 -3.48 12.18 -29.71
N TYR A 60 -4.40 12.72 -28.91
CA TYR A 60 -5.08 13.98 -29.23
C TYR A 60 -4.10 15.14 -29.41
N GLY A 61 -3.14 15.30 -28.48
CA GLY A 61 -2.12 16.35 -28.56
C GLY A 61 -1.27 16.24 -29.83
N VAL A 62 -0.90 15.03 -30.22
CA VAL A 62 -0.15 14.78 -31.46
C VAL A 62 -0.98 15.15 -32.70
N ILE A 63 -2.25 14.75 -32.76
CA ILE A 63 -3.14 15.09 -33.91
C ILE A 63 -3.30 16.60 -34.04
N ILE A 64 -3.54 17.31 -32.93
CA ILE A 64 -3.65 18.78 -32.94
C ILE A 64 -2.34 19.41 -33.42
N PHE A 65 -1.19 18.94 -32.92
CA PHE A 65 0.11 19.43 -33.37
C PHE A 65 0.29 19.29 -34.90
N PHE A 66 0.02 18.11 -35.46
CA PHE A 66 0.12 17.90 -36.91
C PHE A 66 -0.91 18.70 -37.70
N SER A 67 -2.13 18.93 -37.17
CA SER A 67 -3.12 19.77 -37.86
C SER A 67 -2.67 21.23 -37.96
N GLN A 68 -2.00 21.76 -36.93
CA GLN A 68 -1.49 23.13 -36.91
C GLN A 68 -0.29 23.27 -37.86
N VAL A 69 0.62 22.29 -37.86
CA VAL A 69 1.74 22.26 -38.81
C VAL A 69 1.25 22.14 -40.26
N GLY A 70 0.25 21.29 -40.50
CA GLY A 70 -0.34 21.10 -41.83
C GLY A 70 -1.01 22.37 -42.37
N GLU A 71 -1.69 23.14 -41.53
CA GLU A 71 -2.31 24.42 -41.92
C GLU A 71 -1.28 25.48 -42.35
N ILE A 72 -0.11 25.51 -41.72
CA ILE A 72 0.98 26.41 -42.12
C ILE A 72 1.43 26.09 -43.56
N ILE A 73 1.39 24.81 -43.94
CA ILE A 73 1.84 24.31 -45.25
C ILE A 73 0.71 24.45 -46.29
N ASP A 74 -0.54 24.16 -45.91
CA ASP A 74 -1.70 24.18 -46.80
C ASP A 74 -2.84 25.01 -46.18
N ARG A 75 -3.22 26.11 -46.84
CA ARG A 75 -4.14 27.15 -46.32
C ARG A 75 -5.62 26.71 -46.30
N LYS A 76 -5.91 25.41 -46.23
CA LYS A 76 -7.27 24.86 -46.13
C LYS A 76 -7.39 24.00 -44.89
N GLN A 77 -8.00 24.56 -43.84
CA GLN A 77 -8.35 23.79 -42.64
C GLN A 77 -9.62 22.94 -42.87
N ASN A 78 -9.54 21.65 -42.52
CA ASN A 78 -10.70 20.78 -42.40
C ASN A 78 -11.22 20.77 -40.95
N ILE A 79 -11.90 21.85 -40.56
CA ILE A 79 -12.39 22.07 -39.19
C ILE A 79 -13.32 20.94 -38.74
N LEU A 80 -14.21 20.47 -39.63
CA LEU A 80 -15.15 19.40 -39.31
C LEU A 80 -14.43 18.09 -38.99
N GLY A 81 -13.41 17.73 -39.78
CA GLY A 81 -12.58 16.56 -39.53
C GLY A 81 -11.86 16.64 -38.18
N VAL A 82 -11.20 17.75 -37.90
CA VAL A 82 -10.50 17.96 -36.62
C VAL A 82 -11.47 17.88 -35.44
N ALA A 83 -12.65 18.49 -35.55
CA ALA A 83 -13.68 18.42 -34.51
C ALA A 83 -14.17 16.98 -34.27
N SER A 84 -14.42 16.20 -35.32
CA SER A 84 -14.85 14.81 -35.19
C SER A 84 -13.78 13.93 -34.52
N PHE A 85 -12.51 14.04 -34.92
CA PHE A 85 -11.41 13.29 -34.26
C PHE A 85 -11.21 13.72 -32.81
N SER A 86 -11.33 15.03 -32.53
CA SER A 86 -11.27 15.56 -31.16
C SER A 86 -12.34 14.94 -30.29
N ALA A 87 -13.59 14.92 -30.74
CA ALA A 87 -14.70 14.31 -30.01
C ALA A 87 -14.47 12.80 -29.79
N ALA A 88 -14.00 12.08 -30.83
CA ALA A 88 -13.75 10.65 -30.78
C ALA A 88 -12.67 10.25 -29.75
N LEU A 89 -11.74 11.14 -29.39
CA LEU A 89 -10.69 10.87 -28.40
C LEU A 89 -11.01 11.45 -27.02
N LEU A 90 -11.52 12.68 -26.96
CA LEU A 90 -11.78 13.37 -25.70
C LEU A 90 -12.97 12.79 -24.94
N ILE A 91 -14.03 12.36 -25.62
CA ILE A 91 -15.20 11.77 -24.96
C ILE A 91 -14.82 10.47 -24.24
N PRO A 92 -14.17 9.48 -24.89
CA PRO A 92 -13.71 8.28 -24.20
C PRO A 92 -12.66 8.58 -23.12
N ALA A 93 -11.73 9.51 -23.35
CA ALA A 93 -10.74 9.88 -22.35
C ALA A 93 -11.39 10.43 -21.07
N GLY A 94 -12.35 11.35 -21.21
CA GLY A 94 -13.13 11.91 -20.11
C GLY A 94 -13.93 10.84 -19.36
N PHE A 95 -14.58 9.93 -20.10
CA PHE A 95 -15.31 8.80 -19.52
C PHE A 95 -14.40 7.87 -18.71
N LEU A 96 -13.20 7.54 -19.22
CA LEU A 96 -12.23 6.70 -18.52
C LEU A 96 -11.71 7.36 -17.24
N PHE A 97 -11.45 8.68 -17.25
CA PHE A 97 -11.08 9.42 -16.03
C PHE A 97 -12.19 9.40 -14.98
N TRP A 98 -13.43 9.68 -15.40
CA TRP A 98 -14.59 9.63 -14.52
C TRP A 98 -14.77 8.23 -13.90
N LEU A 99 -14.68 7.18 -14.73
CA LEU A 99 -14.77 5.80 -14.28
C LEU A 99 -13.64 5.43 -13.32
N SER A 100 -12.40 5.90 -13.57
CA SER A 100 -11.27 5.70 -12.67
C SER A 100 -11.50 6.35 -11.31
N LYS A 101 -12.02 7.60 -11.29
CA LYS A 101 -12.37 8.30 -10.04
C LYS A 101 -13.44 7.55 -9.27
N LYS A 102 -14.52 7.12 -9.94
CA LYS A 102 -15.60 6.33 -9.33
C LYS A 102 -15.07 5.02 -8.73
N ARG A 103 -14.24 4.28 -9.46
CA ARG A 103 -13.66 3.01 -8.98
C ARG A 103 -12.64 3.19 -7.86
N THR A 104 -11.93 4.32 -7.84
CA THR A 104 -11.03 4.68 -6.73
C THR A 104 -11.83 4.85 -5.44
N LYS A 105 -12.93 5.59 -5.50
CA LYS A 105 -13.83 5.73 -4.36
C LYS A 105 -14.34 4.36 -3.88
N GLN A 106 -14.86 3.54 -4.79
CA GLN A 106 -15.31 2.18 -4.46
C GLN A 106 -14.22 1.24 -3.93
N LEU A 107 -12.94 1.50 -4.23
CA LEU A 107 -11.84 0.75 -3.64
C LEU A 107 -11.58 1.20 -2.21
N ASN A 108 -11.58 2.51 -1.96
CA ASN A 108 -11.40 3.06 -0.62
C ASN A 108 -12.55 2.66 0.31
N ASP A 109 -13.81 2.78 -0.14
CA ASP A 109 -14.97 2.35 0.64
C ASP A 109 -14.88 0.85 1.05
N ARG A 110 -14.20 0.03 0.22
CA ARG A 110 -13.94 -1.38 0.55
C ARG A 110 -12.80 -1.56 1.55
N TYR A 111 -11.78 -0.71 1.50
CA TYR A 111 -10.70 -0.72 2.49
C TYR A 111 -11.23 -0.35 3.86
N ASP A 112 -12.10 0.65 3.93
CA ASP A 112 -12.78 1.03 5.17
C ASP A 112 -13.59 -0.17 5.71
N SER A 113 -14.39 -0.82 4.86
CA SER A 113 -15.12 -2.03 5.25
C SER A 113 -14.21 -3.18 5.71
N TYR A 114 -13.03 -3.37 5.11
CA TYR A 114 -12.08 -4.40 5.57
C TYR A 114 -11.48 -4.02 6.93
N TYR A 115 -11.14 -2.75 7.11
CA TYR A 115 -10.62 -2.24 8.36
C TYR A 115 -11.61 -2.48 9.51
N ASP A 116 -12.90 -2.15 9.34
CA ASP A 116 -13.94 -2.37 10.35
C ASP A 116 -14.08 -3.85 10.72
N ILE A 117 -14.05 -4.76 9.72
CA ILE A 117 -14.15 -6.21 9.96
C ILE A 117 -12.95 -6.73 10.77
N ILE A 118 -11.74 -6.25 10.45
CA ILE A 118 -10.51 -6.77 11.04
C ILE A 118 -10.25 -6.17 12.42
N ILE A 119 -10.39 -4.86 12.56
CA ILE A 119 -10.02 -4.11 13.76
C ILE A 119 -11.17 -4.09 14.77
N GLU A 120 -12.37 -3.67 14.37
CA GLU A 120 -13.49 -3.55 15.30
C GLU A 120 -14.09 -4.92 15.64
N ARG A 121 -14.33 -5.74 14.62
CA ARG A 121 -14.97 -7.06 14.80
C ARG A 121 -13.98 -8.18 15.12
N LYS A 122 -12.67 -7.89 15.09
CA LYS A 122 -11.58 -8.84 15.39
C LYS A 122 -11.58 -10.10 14.51
N ILE A 123 -12.17 -10.03 13.31
CA ILE A 123 -12.24 -11.16 12.37
C ILE A 123 -10.98 -11.16 11.51
N LYS A 124 -10.16 -12.21 11.69
CA LYS A 124 -8.84 -12.32 11.04
C LYS A 124 -8.80 -13.29 9.87
N SER A 125 -9.78 -14.20 9.74
CA SER A 125 -9.84 -15.18 8.64
C SER A 125 -10.21 -14.49 7.31
N ILE A 126 -9.39 -14.68 6.27
CA ILE A 126 -9.62 -14.09 4.95
C ILE A 126 -10.91 -14.63 4.33
N ASP A 127 -11.23 -15.91 4.56
CA ASP A 127 -12.48 -16.52 4.08
C ASP A 127 -13.72 -15.85 4.69
N GLN A 128 -13.70 -15.60 6.00
CA GLN A 128 -14.79 -14.91 6.69
C GLN A 128 -14.91 -13.46 6.22
N ILE A 129 -13.78 -12.74 6.09
CA ILE A 129 -13.76 -11.37 5.54
C ILE A 129 -14.34 -11.35 4.13
N ALA A 130 -13.99 -12.33 3.29
CA ALA A 130 -14.49 -12.45 1.92
C ALA A 130 -16.00 -12.69 1.86
N GLN A 131 -16.52 -13.57 2.72
CA GLN A 131 -17.96 -13.82 2.85
C GLN A 131 -18.70 -12.55 3.31
N MET A 132 -18.21 -11.87 4.34
CA MET A 132 -18.83 -10.65 4.86
C MET A 132 -18.79 -9.48 3.87
N ALA A 133 -17.69 -9.33 3.13
CA ALA A 133 -17.56 -8.30 2.11
C ALA A 133 -18.22 -8.64 0.77
N GLY A 134 -18.73 -9.87 0.61
CA GLY A 134 -19.30 -10.37 -0.64
C GLY A 134 -18.29 -10.32 -1.79
N LYS A 135 -17.03 -10.67 -1.54
CA LYS A 135 -15.94 -10.67 -2.52
C LYS A 135 -15.31 -12.05 -2.65
N ARG A 136 -14.59 -12.24 -3.77
CA ARG A 136 -13.76 -13.42 -3.96
C ARG A 136 -12.56 -13.33 -3.03
N GLU A 137 -12.24 -14.42 -2.36
CA GLU A 137 -11.12 -14.56 -1.43
C GLU A 137 -9.81 -14.01 -2.00
N GLN A 138 -9.44 -14.41 -3.22
CA GLN A 138 -8.23 -13.89 -3.88
C GLN A 138 -8.22 -12.37 -4.04
N MET A 139 -9.39 -11.75 -4.29
CA MET A 139 -9.48 -10.29 -4.38
C MET A 139 -9.26 -9.65 -3.01
N VAL A 140 -9.85 -10.23 -1.96
CA VAL A 140 -9.66 -9.78 -0.58
C VAL A 140 -8.20 -9.91 -0.20
N LYS A 141 -7.58 -11.08 -0.41
CA LYS A 141 -6.16 -11.31 -0.16
C LYS A 141 -5.26 -10.26 -0.84
N ASN A 142 -5.49 -10.00 -2.13
CA ASN A 142 -4.73 -8.98 -2.87
C ASN A 142 -4.95 -7.56 -2.32
N ASP A 143 -6.19 -7.22 -1.97
CA ASP A 143 -6.55 -5.92 -1.42
C ASP A 143 -5.96 -5.73 -0.01
N LEU A 144 -5.97 -6.76 0.84
CA LEU A 144 -5.37 -6.80 2.18
C LEU A 144 -3.84 -6.70 2.14
N GLN A 145 -3.18 -7.44 1.24
CA GLN A 145 -1.73 -7.31 1.00
C GLN A 145 -1.36 -5.87 0.66
N ARG A 146 -2.19 -5.21 -0.17
CA ARG A 146 -1.98 -3.80 -0.49
C ARG A 146 -2.24 -2.89 0.71
N MET A 147 -3.26 -3.16 1.53
CA MET A 147 -3.50 -2.39 2.75
C MET A 147 -2.32 -2.47 3.72
N ILE A 148 -1.73 -3.66 3.90
CA ILE A 148 -0.50 -3.86 4.69
C ILE A 148 0.65 -3.04 4.09
N TYR A 149 0.87 -3.15 2.78
CA TYR A 149 1.92 -2.41 2.08
C TYR A 149 1.76 -0.87 2.20
N LEU A 150 0.53 -0.38 2.24
CA LEU A 150 0.21 1.04 2.41
C LEU A 150 0.28 1.50 3.88
N GLY A 151 0.52 0.60 4.85
CA GLY A 151 0.48 0.93 6.28
C GLY A 151 -0.93 1.16 6.83
N LEU A 152 -1.97 0.70 6.13
CA LEU A 152 -3.36 0.77 6.62
C LEU A 152 -3.64 -0.34 7.65
N LEU A 153 -2.87 -1.42 7.60
CA LEU A 153 -2.89 -2.52 8.59
C LEU A 153 -1.46 -2.68 9.13
N ASN A 154 -1.09 -1.79 10.06
CA ASN A 154 0.25 -1.76 10.64
C ASN A 154 0.57 -3.06 11.36
N ASN A 155 1.82 -3.50 11.26
CA ASN A 155 2.32 -4.74 11.86
C ASN A 155 1.56 -6.02 11.44
N GLY A 156 0.71 -5.93 10.40
CA GLY A 156 -0.04 -7.04 9.85
C GLY A 156 0.75 -7.80 8.80
N PHE A 157 0.62 -9.13 8.78
CA PHE A 157 1.02 -9.97 7.65
C PHE A 157 -0.04 -11.04 7.38
N ILE A 158 -0.05 -11.57 6.17
CA ILE A 158 -0.93 -12.69 5.81
C ILE A 158 -0.17 -13.99 6.07
N ASP A 159 -0.73 -14.84 6.93
CA ASP A 159 -0.31 -16.22 7.06
C ASP A 159 -1.03 -17.07 5.99
N GLU A 160 -0.22 -17.65 5.11
CA GLU A 160 -0.67 -18.49 4.00
C GLU A 160 -1.18 -19.85 4.48
N ILE A 161 -0.73 -20.32 5.65
CA ILE A 161 -1.11 -21.63 6.19
C ILE A 161 -2.50 -21.56 6.82
N SER A 162 -2.74 -20.55 7.65
CA SER A 162 -4.04 -20.34 8.32
C SER A 162 -5.04 -19.52 7.49
N ASN A 163 -4.63 -18.99 6.34
CA ASN A 163 -5.40 -18.08 5.50
C ASN A 163 -6.01 -16.91 6.29
N SER A 164 -5.20 -16.29 7.15
CA SER A 164 -5.62 -15.23 8.06
C SER A 164 -4.61 -14.09 8.15
N ILE A 165 -5.06 -12.91 8.58
CA ILE A 165 -4.17 -11.82 8.96
C ILE A 165 -3.71 -12.03 10.40
N VAL A 166 -2.40 -11.93 10.61
CA VAL A 166 -1.75 -11.95 11.92
C VAL A 166 -1.08 -10.60 12.16
N PHE A 167 -1.20 -10.08 13.37
CA PHE A 167 -0.54 -8.84 13.78
C PHE A 167 0.57 -9.19 14.76
N TYR A 168 1.74 -8.55 14.61
CA TYR A 168 2.74 -8.57 15.69
C TYR A 168 2.22 -7.67 16.81
N GLU A 169 2.08 -8.23 18.01
CA GLU A 169 1.87 -7.43 19.22
C GLU A 169 3.16 -6.61 19.46
N SER A 170 3.08 -5.31 19.23
CA SER A 170 3.99 -4.37 19.86
C SER A 170 3.62 -4.35 21.34
N SER A 171 4.57 -4.72 22.19
CA SER A 171 4.45 -4.77 23.66
C SER A 171 4.32 -3.39 24.31
N ASP A 172 3.44 -2.53 23.79
CA ASP A 172 3.31 -1.11 24.19
C ASP A 172 1.89 -0.77 24.71
N GLU A 173 1.06 -1.76 25.04
CA GLU A 173 -0.24 -1.56 25.71
C GLU A 173 -0.22 -2.26 27.07
N GLU A 174 0.55 -1.71 28.03
CA GLU A 174 0.23 -1.90 29.44
C GLU A 174 -0.99 -1.02 29.74
N GLU A 175 -2.18 -1.63 29.75
CA GLU A 175 -3.39 -1.05 30.31
C GLU A 175 -3.12 -0.63 31.77
N GLU A 176 -3.00 0.68 32.02
CA GLU A 176 -3.04 1.24 33.38
C GLU A 176 -4.42 0.95 34.00
N THR A 177 -4.55 -0.24 34.56
CA THR A 177 -5.68 -0.62 35.39
C THR A 177 -5.43 0.00 36.76
N TYR A 178 -5.93 1.21 36.98
CA TYR A 178 -5.99 1.81 38.31
C TYR A 178 -6.92 0.97 39.18
N VAL A 179 -6.35 0.16 40.06
CA VAL A 179 -7.09 -0.50 41.14
C VAL A 179 -7.08 0.44 42.34
N GLU A 180 -8.23 1.06 42.60
CA GLU A 180 -8.51 1.83 43.81
C GLU A 180 -8.63 0.84 44.98
N TYR A 181 -7.65 0.87 45.88
CA TYR A 181 -7.74 0.22 47.18
C TYR A 181 -8.00 1.29 48.23
N GLU A 182 -9.21 1.28 48.80
CA GLU A 182 -9.46 1.82 50.13
C GLU A 182 -8.69 0.95 51.13
N ASP A 183 -7.72 1.52 51.83
CA ASP A 183 -7.44 1.10 53.20
C ASP A 183 -6.92 2.26 54.03
N GLU A 184 -7.46 2.34 55.24
CA GLU A 184 -7.22 3.37 56.22
C GLU A 184 -5.88 3.17 56.94
N THR A 185 -5.44 4.26 57.57
CA THR A 185 -4.50 4.36 58.69
C THR A 185 -2.98 4.51 58.41
N GLU A 186 -2.61 5.79 58.50
CA GLU A 186 -1.61 6.38 59.42
C GLU A 186 -0.11 6.18 59.16
N ASP A 187 0.49 7.35 58.87
CA ASP A 187 1.78 7.88 59.33
C ASP A 187 3.10 7.51 58.63
N GLU A 188 3.42 8.38 57.67
CA GLU A 188 4.66 9.18 57.51
C GLU A 188 6.06 8.53 57.64
N ALA A 189 6.75 8.58 56.48
CA ALA A 189 8.10 9.14 56.26
C ALA A 189 9.29 8.17 55.94
N GLU A 190 9.51 8.06 54.62
CA GLU A 190 10.77 8.18 53.83
C GLU A 190 11.95 7.19 54.04
N VAL A 191 12.19 6.22 53.12
CA VAL A 191 12.75 6.26 51.73
C VAL A 191 14.28 6.23 51.68
N VAL A 192 14.84 5.11 51.21
CA VAL A 192 15.70 5.02 49.99
C VAL A 192 15.60 3.58 49.44
N GLN A 193 14.81 3.36 48.39
CA GLN A 193 14.94 2.17 47.53
C GLN A 193 15.37 2.64 46.14
N ASP A 194 16.57 2.23 45.75
CA ASP A 194 17.18 2.55 44.47
C ASP A 194 16.29 2.10 43.30
N LYS A 195 15.87 3.09 42.49
CA LYS A 195 15.28 2.85 41.17
C LYS A 195 16.36 2.24 40.27
N LEU A 196 16.34 0.92 40.09
CA LEU A 196 17.20 0.23 39.16
C LEU A 196 16.69 0.45 37.73
N PHE A 197 17.42 1.27 36.96
CA PHE A 197 17.17 1.51 35.54
C PHE A 197 17.88 0.47 34.66
N PRO A 198 17.43 0.25 33.41
CA PRO A 198 18.14 -0.58 32.46
C PRO A 198 19.57 -0.07 32.23
N LYS A 199 20.57 -0.95 32.37
CA LYS A 199 22.00 -0.61 32.17
C LYS A 199 22.49 -1.25 30.87
N LYS A 200 23.28 -0.51 30.11
CA LYS A 200 23.98 -1.01 28.93
C LYS A 200 25.23 -1.77 29.39
N VAL A 201 25.33 -3.04 29.03
CA VAL A 201 26.44 -3.94 29.43
C VAL A 201 27.16 -4.41 28.17
N GLU A 202 28.49 -4.39 28.21
CA GLU A 202 29.34 -4.84 27.10
C GLU A 202 29.80 -6.28 27.31
N CYS A 203 29.79 -7.05 26.23
CA CYS A 203 30.22 -8.44 26.26
C CYS A 203 31.75 -8.55 26.35
N ALA A 204 32.25 -9.21 27.39
CA ALA A 204 33.68 -9.47 27.58
C ALA A 204 34.31 -10.34 26.48
N GLY A 205 33.51 -11.11 25.73
CA GLY A 205 34.01 -11.99 24.68
C GLY A 205 34.20 -11.29 23.33
N CYS A 206 33.23 -10.49 22.89
CA CYS A 206 33.21 -9.91 21.53
C CYS A 206 33.04 -8.38 21.48
N GLY A 207 32.88 -7.72 22.63
CA GLY A 207 32.69 -6.27 22.71
C GLY A 207 31.30 -5.78 22.30
N SER A 208 30.35 -6.66 21.98
CA SER A 208 28.98 -6.22 21.65
C SER A 208 28.28 -5.68 22.89
N SER A 209 27.61 -4.54 22.78
CA SER A 209 26.81 -3.98 23.87
C SER A 209 25.35 -4.39 23.81
N SER A 210 24.75 -4.75 24.93
CA SER A 210 23.33 -5.08 25.06
C SER A 210 22.74 -4.41 26.30
N THR A 211 21.49 -3.96 26.23
CA THR A 211 20.81 -3.31 27.36
C THR A 211 20.11 -4.38 28.19
N LEU A 212 20.45 -4.46 29.47
CA LEU A 212 19.88 -5.42 30.42
C LEU A 212 18.91 -4.72 31.36
N LYS A 213 17.74 -5.33 31.56
CA LYS A 213 16.85 -4.95 32.67
C LYS A 213 17.42 -5.48 34.00
N PRO A 214 17.06 -4.88 35.14
CA PRO A 214 17.53 -5.35 36.45
C PRO A 214 17.17 -6.84 36.67
N ARG A 215 18.15 -7.63 37.11
CA ARG A 215 18.06 -9.10 37.31
C ARG A 215 17.89 -9.94 36.03
N GLU A 216 18.00 -9.34 34.85
CA GLU A 216 18.00 -10.06 33.58
C GLU A 216 19.39 -10.66 33.28
N THR A 217 19.41 -11.87 32.73
CA THR A 217 20.61 -12.52 32.20
C THR A 217 20.33 -12.93 30.76
N ILE A 218 21.07 -12.35 29.81
CA ILE A 218 20.92 -12.68 28.38
C ILE A 218 22.21 -13.28 27.84
N PHE A 219 22.10 -14.10 26.80
CA PHE A 219 23.26 -14.59 26.07
C PHE A 219 23.60 -13.65 24.91
N CYS A 220 24.89 -13.35 24.75
CA CYS A 220 25.38 -12.52 23.66
C CYS A 220 25.04 -13.15 22.30
N THR A 221 24.40 -12.39 21.42
CA THR A 221 23.98 -12.84 20.07
C THR A 221 25.14 -13.24 19.17
N TYR A 222 26.35 -12.75 19.44
CA TYR A 222 27.52 -12.96 18.59
C TYR A 222 28.40 -14.13 19.04
N CYS A 223 28.66 -14.27 20.34
CA CYS A 223 29.58 -15.29 20.86
C CYS A 223 28.94 -16.24 21.88
N GLY A 224 27.66 -16.04 22.24
CA GLY A 224 26.94 -16.89 23.19
C GLY A 224 27.36 -16.72 24.65
N ALA A 225 28.24 -15.78 24.98
CA ALA A 225 28.64 -15.53 26.37
C ALA A 225 27.49 -14.95 27.20
N SER A 226 27.37 -15.36 28.47
CA SER A 226 26.36 -14.85 29.40
C SER A 226 26.67 -13.42 29.83
N LEU A 227 25.68 -12.53 29.73
CA LEU A 227 25.72 -11.14 30.18
C LEU A 227 24.78 -11.00 31.39
N VAL A 228 25.34 -10.61 32.53
CA VAL A 228 24.61 -10.44 33.80
C VAL A 228 24.56 -8.96 34.14
N TYR A 229 23.42 -8.51 34.65
CA TYR A 229 23.25 -7.12 35.12
C TYR A 229 24.26 -6.81 36.24
N PRO A 230 25.13 -5.78 36.08
CA PRO A 230 26.09 -5.42 37.10
C PRO A 230 25.38 -4.83 38.32
N ALA A 231 25.70 -5.37 39.49
CA ALA A 231 25.27 -4.84 40.79
C ALA A 231 25.55 -3.32 40.88
#